data_AF-A0AAD4EIH6-F1
#
_entry.id   AF-A0AAD4EIH6-F1
#
_cell.length_a   1.000
_cell.length_b   1.000
_cell.length_c   1.000
_cell.angle_alpha   90.00
_cell.angle_beta   90.00
_cell.angle_gamma   90.00
#
_symmetry.space_group_name_H-M   'P 1'
#
loop_
_entity.id
_entity.type
_entity.pdbx_description
1 polymer ?
#
loop_
_entity_poly.entity_id
_entity_poly.type
_entity_poly.pdbx_seq_one_letter_code
_entity_poly.pdbx_strand_id
1 'polypeptide(L)'
;MYVDVGFAKNTLPSSVFDCIHAYMDISPEDSELGWRLSTDRCSDPPARLKTSFDLKNAFQLARAKRYSGRKEKHMKIEISNLKSISKIISAKQGGENSHLSNISAQPITLPSPTVHNYIHLRGEAANQNQLLHAGIKCPHDIYLKMDDESDDELQLPICNVLDIIDALFPAMDFHQYLGALHCQGITYLASAVNFDCDFYVSDVRMSRGAASLFCRQVNKMKMKNDWAVVRQKAKGKKCARISYDDRDEEFLLREADFEYTKHLPSNITST
;
A
#
# COMPACT_ATOMS: atom_id res chain seq x y z
N MET A 1 -14.75 7.44 -8.35
CA MET A 1 -14.13 6.20 -8.92
C MET A 1 -12.61 6.05 -9.45
N TYR A 2 -11.49 6.25 -8.70
CA TYR A 2 -10.02 6.37 -8.98
C TYR A 2 -9.59 5.03 -8.51
N VAL A 3 -8.83 4.34 -9.31
CA VAL A 3 -8.75 2.91 -9.08
C VAL A 3 -7.38 2.57 -8.60
N ASP A 4 -7.36 2.06 -7.38
CA ASP A 4 -6.18 1.41 -6.83
C ASP A 4 -5.98 0.09 -7.57
N VAL A 5 -5.01 0.10 -8.49
CA VAL A 5 -4.53 -1.13 -9.12
C VAL A 5 -3.33 -1.61 -8.31
N GLY A 6 -3.49 -2.77 -7.67
CA GLY A 6 -2.42 -3.45 -6.95
C GLY A 6 -1.67 -4.39 -7.88
N PHE A 7 -0.34 -4.28 -7.92
CA PHE A 7 0.52 -5.24 -8.61
C PHE A 7 1.29 -6.06 -7.58
N ALA A 8 1.38 -7.37 -7.81
CA ALA A 8 2.20 -8.24 -6.98
C ALA A 8 3.69 -7.92 -7.19
N LYS A 9 4.55 -8.21 -6.19
CA LYS A 9 6.01 -7.95 -6.25
C LYS A 9 6.69 -8.61 -7.47
N ASN A 10 6.10 -9.69 -7.98
CA ASN A 10 6.57 -10.51 -9.09
C ASN A 10 5.77 -10.31 -10.39
N THR A 11 4.89 -9.31 -10.48
CA THR A 11 4.16 -9.03 -11.72
C THR A 11 5.14 -8.54 -12.79
N LEU A 12 5.13 -9.18 -13.96
CA LEU A 12 5.99 -8.79 -15.08
C LEU A 12 5.62 -7.38 -15.56
N PRO A 13 6.59 -6.51 -15.88
CA PRO A 13 6.30 -5.15 -16.31
C PRO A 13 5.37 -5.04 -17.53
N SER A 14 5.42 -6.01 -18.46
CA SER A 14 4.50 -6.06 -19.62
C SER A 14 3.05 -6.26 -19.18
N SER A 15 2.80 -7.19 -18.26
CA SER A 15 1.47 -7.44 -17.71
C SER A 15 0.90 -6.25 -16.93
N VAL A 16 1.74 -5.32 -16.47
CA VAL A 16 1.29 -4.09 -15.81
C VAL A 16 0.59 -3.16 -16.80
N PHE A 17 1.12 -2.98 -18.01
CA PHE A 17 0.49 -2.15 -19.02
C PHE A 17 -0.81 -2.75 -19.51
N ASP A 18 -0.86 -4.06 -19.76
CA ASP A 18 -2.09 -4.76 -20.15
C ASP A 18 -3.18 -4.59 -19.09
N CYS A 19 -2.81 -4.74 -17.81
CA CYS A 19 -3.71 -4.46 -16.70
C CYS A 19 -4.17 -3.00 -16.71
N ILE A 20 -3.29 -2.01 -16.90
CA ILE A 20 -3.68 -0.59 -16.94
C ILE A 20 -4.64 -0.32 -18.12
N HIS A 21 -4.38 -0.88 -19.30
CA HIS A 21 -5.22 -0.71 -20.49
C HIS A 21 -6.60 -1.33 -20.29
N ALA A 22 -6.65 -2.58 -19.85
CA ALA A 22 -7.89 -3.27 -19.51
C ALA A 22 -8.65 -2.51 -18.41
N TYR A 23 -7.91 -1.96 -17.44
CA TYR A 23 -8.49 -1.22 -16.33
C TYR A 23 -9.12 0.10 -16.76
N MET A 24 -8.46 0.84 -17.63
CA MET A 24 -8.93 2.15 -18.09
C MET A 24 -9.93 2.07 -19.25
N ASP A 25 -10.21 0.86 -19.75
CA ASP A 25 -11.02 0.60 -20.96
C ASP A 25 -10.48 1.38 -22.17
N ILE A 26 -9.17 1.31 -22.38
CA ILE A 26 -8.48 2.01 -23.48
C ILE A 26 -7.71 0.99 -24.31
N SER A 27 -7.89 1.01 -25.63
CA SER A 27 -7.07 0.24 -26.56
C SER A 27 -5.59 0.63 -26.44
N PRO A 28 -4.65 -0.33 -26.38
CA PRO A 28 -3.21 -0.03 -26.31
C PRO A 28 -2.74 0.91 -27.41
N GLU A 29 -3.28 0.78 -28.63
CA GLU A 29 -2.93 1.60 -29.80
C GLU A 29 -3.31 3.08 -29.64
N ASP A 30 -4.39 3.33 -28.90
CA ASP A 30 -4.92 4.67 -28.66
C ASP A 30 -4.47 5.28 -27.35
N SER A 31 -3.68 4.56 -26.57
CA SER A 31 -3.24 4.99 -25.26
C SER A 31 -2.00 5.88 -25.34
N GLU A 32 -2.09 7.06 -24.71
CA GLU A 32 -0.89 7.82 -24.32
C GLU A 32 -0.95 7.98 -22.82
N LEU A 33 -0.30 7.07 -22.08
CA LEU A 33 -0.30 7.12 -20.64
C LEU A 33 0.75 8.11 -20.13
N GLY A 34 0.40 8.83 -19.06
CA GLY A 34 1.31 9.64 -18.28
C GLY A 34 1.15 9.36 -16.79
N TRP A 35 2.20 9.61 -16.02
CA TRP A 35 2.23 9.42 -14.58
C TRP A 35 2.72 10.66 -13.84
N ARG A 36 2.29 10.83 -12.59
CA ARG A 36 2.83 11.83 -11.66
C ARG A 36 2.73 11.34 -10.23
N LEU A 37 3.43 11.98 -9.30
CA LEU A 37 3.28 11.71 -7.88
C LEU A 37 2.17 12.58 -7.30
N SER A 38 1.44 12.07 -6.33
CA SER A 38 0.37 12.81 -5.63
C SER A 38 0.86 14.05 -4.87
N THR A 39 2.17 14.25 -4.78
CA THR A 39 2.79 15.44 -4.17
C THR A 39 3.30 16.44 -5.20
N ASP A 40 3.24 16.11 -6.48
CA ASP A 40 3.55 17.03 -7.57
C ASP A 40 2.42 18.08 -7.67
N ARG A 41 2.73 19.27 -8.19
CA ARG A 41 1.71 20.32 -8.30
C ARG A 41 0.71 19.92 -9.38
N CYS A 42 -0.55 20.29 -9.20
CA CYS A 42 -1.57 20.01 -10.23
C CYS A 42 -1.26 20.65 -11.59
N SER A 43 -0.44 21.70 -11.61
CA SER A 43 0.05 22.38 -12.81
C SER A 43 1.17 21.66 -13.54
N ASP A 44 1.86 20.73 -12.88
CA ASP A 44 3.01 20.04 -13.45
C ASP A 44 2.50 19.01 -14.48
N PRO A 45 3.04 19.00 -15.71
CA PRO A 45 2.61 18.05 -16.73
C PRO A 45 3.00 16.62 -16.30
N PRO A 46 2.11 15.62 -16.46
CA PRO A 46 2.46 14.23 -16.16
C PRO A 46 3.64 13.76 -17.03
N ALA A 47 4.57 13.03 -16.42
CA ALA A 47 5.67 12.39 -17.14
C ALA A 47 5.14 11.24 -18.01
N ARG A 48 5.74 11.01 -19.17
CA ARG A 48 5.30 9.95 -20.09
C ARG A 48 5.47 8.56 -19.49
N LEU A 49 4.52 7.66 -19.72
CA LEU A 49 4.57 6.24 -19.33
C LEU A 49 4.37 5.35 -20.57
N LYS A 50 5.44 5.00 -21.30
CA LYS A 50 5.33 4.18 -22.53
C LYS A 50 6.02 2.83 -22.40
N THR A 51 7.09 2.76 -21.63
CA THR A 51 7.97 1.60 -21.55
C THR A 51 8.04 1.04 -20.13
N SER A 52 8.47 -0.21 -19.99
CA SER A 52 8.79 -0.81 -18.69
C SER A 52 9.86 -0.02 -17.93
N PHE A 53 10.77 0.65 -18.65
CA PHE A 53 11.77 1.54 -18.05
C PHE A 53 11.12 2.77 -17.40
N ASP A 54 10.16 3.41 -18.07
CA ASP A 54 9.44 4.56 -17.51
C ASP A 54 8.70 4.17 -16.23
N LEU A 55 8.08 2.99 -16.22
CA LEU A 55 7.39 2.44 -15.06
C LEU A 55 8.37 2.19 -13.89
N LYS A 56 9.53 1.58 -14.17
CA LYS A 56 10.58 1.36 -13.16
C LYS A 56 11.09 2.69 -12.60
N ASN A 57 11.32 3.68 -13.45
CA ASN A 57 11.75 5.01 -13.06
C ASN A 57 10.70 5.71 -12.19
N ALA A 58 9.41 5.59 -12.54
CA ALA A 58 8.30 6.12 -11.74
C ALA A 58 8.31 5.57 -10.31
N PHE A 59 8.47 4.25 -10.17
CA PHE A 59 8.56 3.61 -8.86
C PHE A 59 9.84 4.00 -8.10
N GLN A 60 10.99 4.08 -8.76
CA GLN A 60 12.23 4.52 -8.13
C GLN A 60 12.11 5.96 -7.60
N LEU A 61 11.54 6.88 -8.37
CA LEU A 61 11.34 8.26 -7.94
C LEU A 61 10.35 8.35 -6.77
N ALA A 62 9.26 7.58 -6.79
CA ALA A 62 8.31 7.50 -5.69
C ALA A 62 8.98 7.03 -4.39
N ARG A 63 9.88 6.04 -4.47
CA ARG A 63 10.69 5.57 -3.32
C ARG A 63 11.64 6.65 -2.83
N ALA A 64 12.43 7.24 -3.71
CA ALA A 64 13.38 8.29 -3.34
C ALA A 64 12.69 9.47 -2.63
N LYS A 65 11.52 9.91 -3.12
CA LYS A 65 10.72 10.97 -2.45
C LYS A 65 10.10 10.55 -1.12
N ARG A 66 9.84 9.26 -0.90
CA ARG A 66 9.33 8.76 0.39
C ARG A 66 10.38 8.89 1.51
N TYR A 67 11.66 8.69 1.18
CA TYR A 67 12.76 8.71 2.15
C TYR A 67 13.43 10.08 2.32
N SER A 68 13.18 11.05 1.44
CA SER A 68 13.85 12.36 1.48
C SER A 68 13.34 13.33 2.56
N GLY A 69 12.40 12.93 3.44
CA GLY A 69 11.79 13.80 4.45
C GLY A 69 11.78 13.22 5.87
N ARG A 70 11.76 14.09 6.89
CA ARG A 70 11.70 13.72 8.32
C ARG A 70 10.43 12.98 8.76
N LYS A 71 9.42 12.87 7.89
CA LYS A 71 8.14 12.20 8.18
C LYS A 71 7.82 11.26 7.03
N GLU A 72 7.44 10.03 7.35
CA GLU A 72 6.96 9.04 6.37
C GLU A 72 5.74 9.62 5.64
N LYS A 73 5.90 9.94 4.34
CA LYS A 73 4.79 10.42 3.50
C LYS A 73 4.22 9.26 2.70
N HIS A 74 2.89 9.17 2.66
CA HIS A 74 2.20 8.27 1.75
C HIS A 74 2.26 8.84 0.33
N MET A 75 3.14 8.27 -0.50
CA MET A 75 3.28 8.63 -1.91
C MET A 75 2.38 7.75 -2.76
N LYS A 76 1.62 8.34 -3.68
CA LYS A 76 0.85 7.63 -4.70
C LYS A 76 1.37 8.01 -6.09
N ILE A 77 1.36 7.05 -7.01
CA ILE A 77 1.60 7.30 -8.45
C ILE A 77 0.23 7.38 -9.11
N GLU A 78 -0.09 8.51 -9.70
CA GLU A 78 -1.31 8.73 -10.48
C GLU A 78 -0.99 8.44 -11.94
N ILE A 79 -1.75 7.55 -12.58
CA ILE A 79 -1.64 7.25 -14.02
C ILE A 79 -2.87 7.81 -14.74
N SER A 80 -2.66 8.48 -15.86
CA SER A 80 -3.70 9.17 -16.62
C SER A 80 -3.52 9.01 -18.13
N ASN A 81 -4.62 9.06 -18.89
CA ASN A 81 -4.58 9.07 -20.35
C ASN A 81 -4.45 10.51 -20.86
N LEU A 82 -3.29 10.85 -21.43
CA LEU A 82 -2.95 12.17 -21.93
C LEU A 82 -3.84 12.60 -23.11
N LYS A 83 -4.29 11.67 -23.97
CA LYS A 83 -5.21 11.99 -25.08
C LYS A 83 -6.58 12.47 -24.59
N SER A 84 -7.03 12.00 -23.43
CA SER A 84 -8.30 12.46 -22.84
C SER A 84 -8.16 13.86 -22.23
N ILE A 85 -6.98 14.19 -21.69
CA ILE A 85 -6.72 15.48 -21.05
C ILE A 85 -6.66 16.61 -22.09
N SER A 86 -6.02 16.38 -23.24
CA SER A 86 -5.92 17.40 -24.30
C SER A 86 -7.29 17.85 -24.83
N LYS A 87 -8.23 16.90 -25.01
CA LYS A 87 -9.62 17.22 -25.41
C LYS A 87 -10.33 18.15 -24.42
N ILE A 88 -10.10 17.97 -23.11
CA ILE A 88 -10.72 18.79 -22.06
C ILE A 88 -10.15 20.21 -22.06
N ILE A 89 -8.83 20.34 -22.24
CA ILE A 89 -8.16 21.64 -22.26
C ILE A 89 -8.59 22.45 -23.50
N SER A 90 -8.64 21.81 -24.67
CA SER A 90 -9.10 22.46 -25.90
C SER A 90 -10.56 22.91 -25.83
N ALA A 91 -11.44 22.13 -25.17
CA ALA A 91 -12.84 22.51 -25.00
C ALA A 91 -13.04 23.74 -24.08
N LYS A 92 -12.12 23.98 -23.14
CA LYS A 92 -12.19 25.14 -22.24
C LYS A 92 -11.69 26.44 -22.88
N GLN A 93 -10.82 26.37 -23.88
CA GLN A 93 -10.24 27.55 -24.52
C GLN A 93 -11.08 28.10 -25.68
N GLY A 94 -12.11 27.37 -26.15
CA GLY A 94 -13.01 27.80 -27.23
C GLY A 94 -14.26 28.58 -26.79
N GLY A 95 -14.39 28.94 -25.51
CA GLY A 95 -15.63 29.48 -24.92
C GLY A 95 -15.76 30.99 -24.81
N GLU A 96 -14.72 31.78 -25.12
CA GLU A 96 -14.76 33.24 -25.01
C GLU A 96 -14.26 33.87 -26.32
N ASN A 97 -15.14 34.62 -26.99
CA ASN A 97 -14.95 35.47 -28.18
C ASN A 97 -15.43 34.95 -29.55
N SER A 98 -16.69 34.52 -29.66
CA SER A 98 -17.44 34.67 -30.93
C SER A 98 -18.61 35.64 -30.75
N HIS A 99 -18.29 36.91 -30.93
CA HIS A 99 -19.23 38.02 -31.04
C HIS A 99 -19.73 38.12 -32.50
N LEU A 100 -21.05 38.00 -32.66
CA LEU A 100 -21.93 38.47 -33.76
C LEU A 100 -21.60 38.13 -35.22
N SER A 101 -22.43 37.28 -35.84
CA SER A 101 -23.20 37.71 -37.02
C SER A 101 -24.40 36.81 -37.36
N ASN A 102 -25.51 37.53 -37.53
CA ASN A 102 -26.63 37.34 -38.44
C ASN A 102 -27.71 36.25 -38.26
N ILE A 103 -28.93 36.79 -38.24
CA ILE A 103 -30.23 36.17 -38.14
C ILE A 103 -30.63 35.54 -39.48
N SER A 104 -31.12 34.31 -39.48
CA SER A 104 -32.04 33.82 -40.52
C SER A 104 -32.96 32.75 -39.93
N ALA A 105 -34.26 32.95 -40.13
CA ALA A 105 -35.35 32.27 -39.44
C ALA A 105 -35.72 30.92 -40.07
N GLN A 106 -35.89 29.89 -39.24
CA GLN A 106 -36.67 28.67 -39.51
C GLN A 106 -37.37 28.21 -38.21
N PRO A 107 -38.53 27.53 -38.30
CA PRO A 107 -39.47 27.41 -37.18
C PRO A 107 -39.25 26.20 -36.27
N ILE A 108 -39.22 26.50 -34.97
CA ILE A 108 -39.85 25.80 -33.82
C ILE A 108 -39.84 24.26 -33.85
N THR A 109 -38.88 23.69 -33.12
CA THR A 109 -39.03 22.39 -32.44
C THR A 109 -38.81 22.62 -30.94
N LEU A 110 -39.68 22.01 -30.12
CA LEU A 110 -39.83 22.24 -28.67
C LEU A 110 -38.51 22.33 -27.88
N PRO A 111 -38.41 23.26 -26.90
CA PRO A 111 -37.28 23.32 -25.97
C PRO A 111 -37.43 22.26 -24.86
N SER A 112 -36.45 21.37 -24.76
CA SER A 112 -36.19 20.62 -23.52
C SER A 112 -35.62 21.57 -22.46
N PRO A 113 -35.96 21.38 -21.17
CA PRO A 113 -35.81 22.41 -20.15
C PRO A 113 -34.35 22.76 -19.87
N THR A 114 -34.00 24.00 -20.19
CA THR A 114 -32.80 24.68 -19.68
C THR A 114 -33.07 25.07 -18.22
N VAL A 115 -32.50 24.31 -17.27
CA VAL A 115 -32.41 24.75 -15.88
C VAL A 115 -31.21 25.70 -15.75
N HIS A 116 -31.48 26.99 -15.81
CA HIS A 116 -30.65 27.99 -15.17
C HIS A 116 -30.98 28.02 -13.68
N ASN A 117 -29.96 27.99 -12.81
CA ASN A 117 -30.10 28.49 -11.46
C ASN A 117 -28.97 29.44 -11.14
N TYR A 118 -29.35 30.67 -10.81
CA TYR A 118 -28.51 31.77 -10.36
C TYR A 118 -28.30 31.71 -8.83
N ILE A 119 -27.05 31.97 -8.44
CA ILE A 119 -26.51 32.71 -7.28
C ILE A 119 -27.39 32.91 -6.02
N HIS A 120 -26.83 32.57 -4.85
CA HIS A 120 -27.09 33.29 -3.60
C HIS A 120 -25.77 33.54 -2.86
N LEU A 121 -25.49 34.81 -2.54
CA LEU A 121 -24.49 35.26 -1.56
C LEU A 121 -25.26 35.79 -0.34
N ARG A 122 -24.62 35.71 0.85
CA ARG A 122 -25.06 36.19 2.18
C ARG A 122 -25.90 35.14 2.93
N GLY A 123 -25.72 34.84 4.21
CA GLY A 123 -24.84 35.30 5.27
C GLY A 123 -25.26 34.54 6.55
N GLU A 124 -24.42 34.60 7.58
CA GLU A 124 -24.69 34.17 8.96
C GLU A 124 -24.55 32.68 9.32
N ALA A 125 -23.47 32.45 10.07
CA ALA A 125 -23.31 31.68 11.30
C ALA A 125 -24.24 30.50 11.62
N ALA A 126 -23.55 29.49 12.17
CA ALA A 126 -24.04 28.38 12.99
C ALA A 126 -24.29 27.05 12.26
N ASN A 127 -23.38 26.12 12.60
CA ASN A 127 -23.63 24.72 12.90
C ASN A 127 -24.17 23.77 11.81
N GLN A 128 -23.60 22.57 11.81
CA GLN A 128 -23.92 21.40 10.98
C GLN A 128 -23.52 21.46 9.50
N ASN A 129 -22.32 20.97 9.20
CA ASN A 129 -21.98 20.54 7.83
C ASN A 129 -22.38 19.07 7.65
N GLN A 130 -23.65 18.87 7.28
CA GLN A 130 -24.07 17.73 6.49
C GLN A 130 -23.76 17.96 5.01
N LEU A 131 -23.49 16.85 4.36
CA LEU A 131 -22.97 16.64 3.03
C LEU A 131 -24.06 16.85 1.96
N LEU A 132 -23.95 17.89 1.13
CA LEU A 132 -24.65 17.97 -0.16
C LEU A 132 -23.71 18.59 -1.21
N HIS A 133 -23.02 17.73 -1.97
CA HIS A 133 -22.30 18.11 -3.18
C HIS A 133 -23.09 17.62 -4.41
N ALA A 134 -23.75 18.55 -5.10
CA ALA A 134 -24.28 18.34 -6.44
C ALA A 134 -23.31 18.96 -7.47
N GLY A 135 -22.90 18.16 -8.46
CA GLY A 135 -22.60 18.65 -9.81
C GLY A 135 -21.16 19.03 -10.16
N ILE A 136 -20.20 18.07 -10.13
CA ILE A 136 -19.04 18.06 -11.03
C ILE A 136 -18.75 16.61 -11.43
N LYS A 137 -18.62 16.33 -12.74
CA LYS A 137 -18.07 15.07 -13.28
C LYS A 137 -16.61 14.96 -12.83
N CYS A 138 -16.41 14.41 -11.64
CA CYS A 138 -15.07 14.16 -11.11
C CYS A 138 -14.46 12.93 -11.79
N PRO A 139 -13.13 12.92 -11.98
CA PRO A 139 -12.40 11.68 -12.05
C PRO A 139 -12.73 10.99 -10.73
N HIS A 140 -13.60 10.02 -10.84
CA HIS A 140 -13.18 8.71 -10.53
C HIS A 140 -12.19 8.73 -9.29
N ASP A 141 -12.55 8.71 -7.93
CA ASP A 141 -12.09 7.93 -6.64
C ASP A 141 -12.80 6.57 -6.15
N ILE A 142 -12.14 5.38 -6.01
CA ILE A 142 -12.74 4.04 -5.65
C ILE A 142 -12.33 3.61 -4.24
N TYR A 143 -13.32 3.22 -3.44
CA TYR A 143 -13.18 2.47 -2.18
C TYR A 143 -13.93 1.11 -2.30
N LEU A 144 -13.24 -0.03 -2.12
CA LEU A 144 -13.70 -1.41 -1.92
C LEU A 144 -13.69 -1.70 -0.41
N LYS A 145 -14.85 -1.97 0.16
CA LYS A 145 -14.99 -2.85 1.32
C LYS A 145 -15.26 -4.24 0.75
N MET A 146 -14.41 -5.21 1.08
CA MET A 146 -14.79 -6.62 1.00
C MET A 146 -15.04 -7.08 2.43
N ASP A 147 -16.31 -7.35 2.74
CA ASP A 147 -16.73 -8.09 3.94
C ASP A 147 -16.48 -9.57 3.65
N ASP A 148 -15.25 -10.02 3.84
CA ASP A 148 -14.94 -11.43 3.99
C ASP A 148 -14.28 -11.58 5.37
N GLU A 149 -15.13 -11.63 6.40
CA GLU A 149 -14.75 -11.90 7.79
C GLU A 149 -14.42 -13.40 7.94
N SER A 150 -13.37 -13.86 7.26
CA SER A 150 -12.62 -15.01 7.77
C SER A 150 -11.80 -14.47 8.95
N ASP A 151 -12.36 -14.63 10.15
CA ASP A 151 -11.74 -14.35 11.44
C ASP A 151 -10.69 -15.42 11.78
N ASP A 152 -9.83 -15.75 10.81
CA ASP A 152 -8.70 -16.61 11.03
C ASP A 152 -7.61 -15.80 11.73
N GLU A 153 -7.85 -15.46 13.01
CA GLU A 153 -6.80 -14.99 13.91
C GLU A 153 -5.62 -15.93 13.76
N LEU A 154 -4.47 -15.41 13.34
CA LEU A 154 -3.26 -16.20 13.13
C LEU A 154 -2.86 -16.83 14.47
N GLN A 155 -3.26 -18.08 14.68
CA GLN A 155 -3.00 -18.83 15.90
C GLN A 155 -1.53 -19.25 15.88
N LEU A 156 -0.70 -18.53 16.64
CA LEU A 156 0.71 -18.88 16.79
C LEU A 156 0.83 -20.12 17.71
N PRO A 157 1.35 -21.27 17.23
CA PRO A 157 1.50 -22.47 18.04
C PRO A 157 2.45 -22.23 19.22
N ILE A 158 2.20 -22.90 20.35
CA ILE A 158 2.99 -22.71 21.57
C ILE A 158 4.46 -23.12 21.38
N CYS A 159 4.75 -24.13 20.55
CA CYS A 159 6.13 -24.53 20.23
C CYS A 159 6.92 -23.36 19.64
N ASN A 160 6.35 -22.64 18.67
CA ASN A 160 6.98 -21.47 18.05
C ASN A 160 7.18 -20.33 19.07
N VAL A 161 6.28 -20.18 20.03
CA VAL A 161 6.44 -19.22 21.12
C VAL A 161 7.66 -19.59 21.97
N LEU A 162 7.81 -20.86 22.32
CA LEU A 162 8.97 -21.34 23.08
C LEU A 162 10.27 -21.18 22.29
N ASP A 163 10.28 -21.44 20.98
CA ASP A 163 11.45 -21.21 20.12
C ASP A 163 11.94 -19.76 20.20
N ILE A 164 11.01 -18.81 20.11
CA ILE A 164 11.34 -17.39 20.16
C ILE A 164 11.84 -16.98 21.55
N ILE A 165 11.23 -17.50 22.62
CA ILE A 165 11.66 -17.18 23.99
C ILE A 165 13.02 -17.81 24.28
N ASP A 166 13.26 -19.04 23.85
CA ASP A 166 14.52 -19.75 24.04
C ASP A 166 15.67 -19.06 23.29
N ALA A 167 15.43 -18.60 22.06
CA ALA A 167 16.40 -17.79 21.32
C ALA A 167 16.77 -16.48 22.05
N LEU A 168 15.88 -15.92 22.86
CA LEU A 168 16.14 -14.71 23.65
C LEU A 168 16.78 -15.03 25.01
N PHE A 169 16.52 -16.20 25.59
CA PHE A 169 16.91 -16.58 26.94
C PHE A 169 17.31 -18.07 27.02
N PRO A 170 18.37 -18.49 26.32
CA PRO A 170 18.71 -19.92 26.18
C PRO A 170 19.08 -20.59 27.50
N ALA A 171 19.53 -19.81 28.49
CA ALA A 171 19.86 -20.32 29.83
C ALA A 171 18.64 -20.84 30.61
N MET A 172 17.42 -20.51 30.19
CA MET A 172 16.20 -20.92 30.87
C MET A 172 15.62 -22.23 30.35
N ASP A 173 16.07 -22.70 29.18
CA ASP A 173 15.60 -23.92 28.49
C ASP A 173 14.07 -24.06 28.54
N PHE A 174 13.36 -23.19 27.82
CA PHE A 174 11.90 -23.14 27.91
C PHE A 174 11.21 -24.37 27.29
N HIS A 175 11.94 -25.10 26.44
CA HIS A 175 11.42 -26.29 25.76
C HIS A 175 11.08 -27.44 26.71
N GLN A 176 11.77 -27.54 27.84
CA GLN A 176 11.47 -28.56 28.86
C GLN A 176 10.01 -28.49 29.37
N TYR A 177 9.36 -27.33 29.27
CA TYR A 177 7.99 -27.11 29.74
C TYR A 177 6.91 -27.42 28.68
N LEU A 178 7.28 -27.71 27.44
CA LEU A 178 6.34 -27.91 26.33
C LEU A 178 5.32 -29.02 26.62
N GLY A 179 5.79 -30.16 27.15
CA GLY A 179 4.92 -31.28 27.51
C GLY A 179 3.90 -30.90 28.59
N ALA A 180 4.34 -30.19 29.63
CA ALA A 180 3.45 -29.74 30.71
C ALA A 180 2.42 -28.71 30.21
N LEU A 181 2.81 -27.79 29.32
CA LEU A 181 1.88 -26.85 28.67
C LEU A 181 0.81 -27.58 27.86
N HIS A 182 1.18 -28.59 27.07
CA HIS A 182 0.23 -29.40 26.30
C HIS A 182 -0.72 -30.20 27.20
N CYS A 183 -0.23 -30.78 28.30
CA CYS A 183 -1.08 -31.47 29.27
C CYS A 183 -2.14 -30.54 29.90
N GLN A 184 -1.85 -29.25 30.01
CA GLN A 184 -2.80 -28.21 30.47
C GLN A 184 -3.68 -27.65 29.34
N GLY A 185 -3.62 -28.21 28.13
CA GLY A 185 -4.38 -27.73 26.97
C GLY A 185 -3.88 -26.42 26.37
N ILE A 186 -2.67 -25.98 26.72
CA ILE A 186 -2.07 -24.75 26.20
C ILE A 186 -1.33 -25.08 24.91
N THR A 187 -2.05 -25.04 23.79
CA THR A 187 -1.54 -25.37 22.45
C THR A 187 -1.17 -24.14 21.61
N TYR A 188 -1.77 -22.99 21.89
CA TYR A 188 -1.58 -21.75 21.13
C TYR A 188 -1.27 -20.56 22.04
N LEU A 189 -0.66 -19.52 21.46
CA LEU A 189 -0.35 -18.26 22.13
C LEU A 189 -1.59 -17.63 22.80
N ALA A 190 -2.75 -17.67 22.13
CA ALA A 190 -3.99 -17.10 22.64
C ALA A 190 -4.42 -17.75 23.97
N SER A 191 -4.31 -19.08 24.08
CA SER A 191 -4.62 -19.81 25.31
C SER A 191 -3.64 -19.46 26.44
N ALA A 192 -2.35 -19.30 26.13
CA ALA A 192 -1.32 -19.01 27.13
C ALA A 192 -1.52 -17.64 27.83
N VAL A 193 -2.14 -16.67 27.17
CA VAL A 193 -2.35 -15.33 27.77
C VAL A 193 -3.37 -15.37 28.91
N ASN A 194 -4.24 -16.39 28.96
CA ASN A 194 -5.34 -16.46 29.92
C ASN A 194 -4.91 -16.93 31.32
N PHE A 195 -3.66 -17.35 31.49
CA PHE A 195 -3.14 -17.87 32.75
C PHE A 195 -2.16 -16.89 33.40
N ASP A 196 -2.19 -16.82 34.72
CA ASP A 196 -1.29 -15.97 35.50
C ASP A 196 0.03 -16.66 35.83
N CYS A 197 0.95 -15.91 36.45
CA CYS A 197 2.25 -16.43 36.84
C CYS A 197 2.15 -17.59 37.85
N ASP A 198 1.17 -17.55 38.76
CA ASP A 198 1.07 -18.56 39.81
C ASP A 198 0.63 -19.90 39.24
N PHE A 199 -0.29 -19.92 38.27
CA PHE A 199 -0.65 -21.11 37.49
C PHE A 199 0.58 -21.78 36.85
N TYR A 200 1.45 -21.00 36.19
CA TYR A 200 2.65 -21.56 35.58
C TYR A 200 3.63 -22.15 36.59
N VAL A 201 3.66 -21.61 37.82
CA VAL A 201 4.47 -22.14 38.91
C VAL A 201 3.86 -23.42 39.49
N SER A 202 2.54 -23.44 39.75
CA SER A 202 1.86 -24.58 40.38
C SER A 202 1.67 -25.77 39.43
N ASP A 203 1.12 -25.51 38.25
CA ASP A 203 0.57 -26.53 37.37
C ASP A 203 1.54 -26.94 36.27
N VAL A 204 2.32 -25.98 35.76
CA VAL A 204 3.34 -26.22 34.71
C VAL A 204 4.73 -26.45 35.32
N ARG A 205 4.88 -26.24 36.64
CA ARG A 205 6.12 -26.43 37.41
C ARG A 205 7.30 -25.56 36.92
N MET A 206 7.01 -24.39 36.37
CA MET A 206 8.04 -23.40 36.07
C MET A 206 8.62 -22.80 37.35
N SER A 207 9.90 -22.44 37.33
CA SER A 207 10.43 -21.59 38.41
C SER A 207 9.73 -20.23 38.38
N ARG A 208 9.60 -19.55 39.55
CA ARG A 208 8.94 -18.23 39.63
C ARG A 208 9.56 -17.20 38.66
N GLY A 209 10.87 -17.25 38.45
CA GLY A 209 11.57 -16.41 37.48
C GLY A 209 11.20 -16.75 36.03
N ALA A 210 11.16 -18.05 35.69
CA ALA A 210 10.76 -18.53 34.37
C ALA A 210 9.30 -18.16 34.05
N ALA A 211 8.38 -18.41 34.98
CA ALA A 211 6.97 -18.10 34.84
C ALA A 211 6.73 -16.59 34.60
N SER A 212 7.34 -15.73 35.41
CA SER A 212 7.25 -14.28 35.26
C SER A 212 7.76 -13.80 33.89
N LEU A 213 8.92 -14.31 33.46
CA LEU A 213 9.49 -13.99 32.17
C LEU A 213 8.62 -14.50 31.02
N PHE A 214 8.12 -15.73 31.11
CA PHE A 214 7.22 -16.34 30.15
C PHE A 214 5.94 -15.53 29.98
N CYS A 215 5.22 -15.23 31.06
CA CYS A 215 4.02 -14.39 31.03
C CYS A 215 4.29 -13.03 30.38
N ARG A 216 5.42 -12.39 30.70
CA ARG A 216 5.80 -11.11 30.11
C ARG A 216 6.02 -11.21 28.60
N GLN A 217 6.69 -12.26 28.12
CA GLN A 217 6.93 -12.44 26.69
C GLN A 217 5.67 -12.84 25.93
N VAL A 218 4.86 -13.76 26.47
CA VAL A 218 3.56 -14.16 25.92
C VAL A 218 2.65 -12.94 25.73
N ASN A 219 2.51 -12.09 26.76
CA ASN A 219 1.74 -10.85 26.65
C ASN A 219 2.29 -9.90 25.58
N LYS A 220 3.62 -9.71 25.54
CA LYS A 220 4.28 -8.89 24.52
C LYS A 220 4.03 -9.42 23.10
N MET A 221 4.07 -10.74 22.90
CA MET A 221 3.80 -11.37 21.62
C MET A 221 2.34 -11.26 21.23
N LYS A 222 1.40 -11.46 22.17
CA LYS A 222 -0.04 -11.25 21.93
C LYS A 222 -0.32 -9.83 21.49
N MET A 223 0.20 -8.84 22.21
CA MET A 223 0.05 -7.43 21.82
C MET A 223 0.60 -7.17 20.41
N LYS A 224 1.75 -7.74 20.04
CA LYS A 224 2.29 -7.62 18.69
C LYS A 224 1.39 -8.28 17.65
N ASN A 225 0.84 -9.46 17.95
CA ASN A 225 -0.08 -10.16 17.06
C ASN A 225 -1.35 -9.35 16.85
N ASP A 226 -1.95 -8.85 17.93
CA ASP A 226 -3.16 -8.02 17.89
C ASP A 226 -2.91 -6.73 17.11
N TRP A 227 -1.73 -6.11 17.28
CA TRP A 227 -1.32 -4.97 16.48
C TRP A 227 -1.12 -5.32 15.02
N ALA A 228 -0.62 -6.52 14.69
CA ALA A 228 -0.51 -6.99 13.33
C ALA A 228 -1.89 -7.19 12.70
N VAL A 229 -2.84 -7.78 13.43
CA VAL A 229 -4.24 -7.94 13.00
C VAL A 229 -4.91 -6.58 12.82
N VAL A 230 -4.78 -5.65 13.78
CA VAL A 230 -5.30 -4.29 13.66
C VAL A 230 -4.69 -3.58 12.45
N ARG A 231 -3.39 -3.74 12.21
CA ARG A 231 -2.74 -3.20 11.01
C ARG A 231 -3.25 -3.87 9.73
N GLN A 232 -3.50 -5.17 9.73
CA GLN A 232 -4.08 -5.88 8.59
C GLN A 232 -5.53 -5.43 8.34
N LYS A 233 -6.37 -5.34 9.37
CA LYS A 233 -7.74 -4.81 9.28
C LYS A 233 -7.75 -3.34 8.84
N ALA A 234 -6.82 -2.52 9.33
CA ALA A 234 -6.63 -1.14 8.87
C ALA A 234 -6.11 -1.05 7.42
N LYS A 235 -5.34 -2.04 6.95
CA LYS A 235 -4.96 -2.16 5.53
C LYS A 235 -6.11 -2.69 4.66
N GLY A 236 -7.01 -3.52 5.22
CA GLY A 236 -8.24 -4.04 4.61
C GLY A 236 -9.33 -2.98 4.43
N LYS A 237 -9.33 -1.93 5.27
CA LYS A 237 -9.89 -0.60 4.90
C LYS A 237 -8.92 0.09 3.93
N LYS A 238 -8.73 -0.50 2.76
CA LYS A 238 -7.99 0.04 1.61
C LYS A 238 -6.84 0.98 1.94
N CYS A 239 -5.75 0.40 2.41
CA CYS A 239 -4.46 1.03 2.27
C CYS A 239 -3.46 -0.06 1.91
N ALA A 240 -3.27 -0.26 0.60
CA ALA A 240 -2.15 -1.04 0.08
C ALA A 240 -0.84 -0.40 0.53
N ARG A 241 -0.25 -0.91 1.61
CA ARG A 241 1.11 -0.57 2.05
C ARG A 241 2.03 -1.65 1.51
N ILE A 242 2.66 -1.36 0.37
CA ILE A 242 3.82 -2.10 -0.10
C ILE A 242 4.99 -1.68 0.79
N SER A 243 5.41 -2.55 1.71
CA SER A 243 6.72 -2.45 2.37
C SER A 243 7.61 -3.54 1.78
N TYR A 244 8.71 -3.12 1.16
CA TYR A 244 9.82 -3.99 0.86
C TYR A 244 10.69 -4.06 2.12
N ASP A 245 11.01 -5.27 2.55
CA ASP A 245 12.02 -5.51 3.59
C ASP A 245 13.37 -5.14 2.94
N ASP A 246 14.13 -4.23 3.55
CA ASP A 246 15.41 -3.69 3.05
C ASP A 246 16.56 -4.74 3.03
N ARG A 247 16.24 -6.04 2.98
CA ARG A 247 17.22 -7.14 3.01
C ARG A 247 17.71 -7.63 1.65
N ASP A 248 17.25 -7.03 0.55
CA ASP A 248 17.64 -7.46 -0.81
C ASP A 248 18.78 -6.61 -1.42
N GLU A 249 19.31 -5.57 -0.74
CA GLU A 249 20.45 -4.77 -1.24
C GLU A 249 21.81 -5.50 -1.11
N GLU A 250 21.93 -6.51 -0.24
CA GLU A 250 23.21 -7.21 -0.03
C GLU A 250 23.52 -8.25 -1.13
N PHE A 251 22.52 -8.65 -1.94
CA PHE A 251 22.73 -9.64 -3.00
C PHE A 251 23.22 -9.04 -4.33
N LEU A 252 23.01 -7.74 -4.57
CA LEU A 252 23.44 -7.10 -5.83
C LEU A 252 24.87 -6.53 -5.79
N LEU A 253 25.47 -6.39 -4.60
CA LEU A 253 26.87 -5.96 -4.47
C LEU A 253 27.87 -7.12 -4.49
N ARG A 254 27.44 -8.37 -4.28
CA ARG A 254 28.34 -9.53 -4.23
C ARG A 254 28.68 -10.16 -5.59
N GLU A 255 27.93 -9.85 -6.65
CA GLU A 255 28.24 -10.35 -8.01
C GLU A 255 29.22 -9.46 -8.79
N ALA A 256 29.56 -8.26 -8.30
CA ALA A 256 30.51 -7.38 -8.96
C ALA A 256 31.98 -7.68 -8.63
N ASP A 257 32.27 -8.40 -7.54
CA ASP A 257 33.64 -8.66 -7.08
C ASP A 257 34.22 -10.01 -7.53
N PHE A 258 33.43 -10.87 -8.20
CA PHE A 258 33.87 -12.23 -8.54
C PHE A 258 34.59 -12.35 -9.90
N GLU A 259 34.74 -11.26 -10.67
CA GLU A 259 35.37 -11.31 -11.99
C GLU A 259 36.82 -10.78 -12.07
N TYR A 260 37.42 -10.35 -10.96
CA TYR A 260 38.76 -9.71 -11.00
C TYR A 260 39.97 -10.59 -10.63
N THR A 261 39.80 -11.89 -10.34
CA THR A 261 40.95 -12.74 -9.90
C THR A 261 41.45 -13.76 -10.91
N LYS A 262 41.03 -13.72 -12.19
CA LYS A 262 41.48 -14.69 -13.21
C LYS A 262 42.80 -14.38 -13.94
N HIS A 263 43.49 -13.29 -13.63
CA HIS A 263 44.78 -12.98 -14.28
C HIS A 263 45.87 -12.57 -13.27
N LEU A 264 46.46 -13.56 -12.61
CA LEU A 264 47.81 -13.44 -12.07
C LEU A 264 48.73 -14.45 -12.78
N PRO A 265 49.79 -13.99 -13.45
CA PRO A 265 50.74 -14.87 -14.12
C PRO A 265 51.63 -15.59 -13.10
N SER A 266 51.64 -16.91 -13.20
CA SER A 266 52.56 -17.81 -12.53
C SER A 266 53.97 -17.64 -13.12
N ASN A 267 54.84 -16.91 -12.44
CA ASN A 267 56.28 -16.90 -12.69
C ASN A 267 57.03 -16.97 -11.37
N ILE A 268 57.46 -18.17 -10.97
CA ILE A 268 58.66 -18.35 -10.14
C ILE A 268 59.44 -19.52 -10.72
N THR A 269 60.45 -19.16 -11.51
CA THR A 269 61.49 -20.05 -12.02
C THR A 269 62.50 -20.29 -10.90
N SER A 270 62.89 -21.55 -10.73
CA SER A 270 63.97 -22.02 -9.87
C SER A 270 65.33 -21.38 -10.20
N THR A 271 66.14 -21.16 -9.15
CA THR A 271 67.57 -21.49 -9.08
C THR A 271 68.03 -21.47 -7.64
#